data_AF-A0A9W6CV17-F1
#
_entry.id   AF-A0A9W6CV17-F1
#
_cell.length_a   1.000
_cell.length_b   1.000
_cell.length_c   1.000
_cell.angle_alpha   90.00
_cell.angle_beta   90.00
_cell.angle_gamma   90.00
#
_symmetry.space_group_name_H-M   'P 1'
#
loop_
_entity.id
_entity.type
_entity.pdbx_description
1 polymer ?
#
loop_
_entity_poly.entity_id
_entity_poly.type
_entity_poly.pdbx_seq_one_letter_code
_entity_poly.pdbx_strand_id
1 'polypeptide(L)'
;MLIAFGFVSLFVVAQLYALLIKVYPIEYFVSGTGRGYLKFGLELTGLVLFVGLTLGLIHRIMHTEQEKVLVDMRLLLLLWLIVATGFMTEAFRFVTEPHDVFIQYSFMMAPLARWLGKFPWQWDVLYPSMWVIHVILIAFFFAVIPFTKFVHIFIAPIGRSITMGRDTSMLKREKIAEGLL
;
A
#
# COMPACT_ATOMS: atom_id res chain seq x y z
N MET A 1 -2.82 13.57 -2.68
CA MET A 1 -3.72 12.99 -1.64
C MET A 1 -4.09 11.53 -1.92
N LEU A 2 -4.34 11.14 -3.17
CA LEU A 2 -4.67 9.75 -3.54
C LEU A 2 -3.66 8.70 -3.04
N ILE A 3 -2.36 8.93 -3.19
CA ILE A 3 -1.32 8.00 -2.73
C ILE A 3 -1.43 7.75 -1.22
N ALA A 4 -1.50 8.81 -0.41
CA ALA A 4 -1.56 8.69 1.04
C ALA A 4 -2.85 8.01 1.51
N PHE A 5 -3.99 8.42 0.97
CA PHE A 5 -5.29 7.82 1.30
C PHE A 5 -5.35 6.34 0.88
N GLY A 6 -4.94 6.04 -0.36
CA GLY A 6 -4.87 4.67 -0.87
C GLY A 6 -3.94 3.80 -0.04
N PHE A 7 -2.74 4.30 0.32
CA PHE A 7 -1.79 3.56 1.15
C PHE A 7 -2.33 3.26 2.54
N VAL A 8 -2.84 4.27 3.25
CA VAL A 8 -3.36 4.09 4.61
C VAL A 8 -4.56 3.17 4.63
N SER A 9 -5.51 3.37 3.72
CA SER A 9 -6.70 2.51 3.62
C SER A 9 -6.34 1.07 3.26
N LEU A 10 -5.47 0.86 2.26
CA LEU A 10 -4.98 -0.48 1.90
C LEU A 10 -4.28 -1.15 3.08
N PHE A 11 -3.40 -0.43 3.77
CA PHE A 11 -2.69 -0.94 4.93
C PHE A 11 -3.65 -1.36 6.04
N VAL A 12 -4.61 -0.51 6.41
CA VAL A 12 -5.61 -0.81 7.44
C VAL A 12 -6.46 -2.03 7.04
N VAL A 13 -6.99 -2.06 5.82
CA VAL A 13 -7.82 -3.19 5.36
C VAL A 13 -7.00 -4.48 5.29
N ALA A 14 -5.73 -4.42 4.89
CA ALA A 14 -4.83 -5.58 4.88
C ALA A 14 -4.55 -6.11 6.30
N GLN A 15 -4.32 -5.22 7.27
CA GLN A 15 -4.17 -5.64 8.67
C GLN A 15 -5.47 -6.24 9.22
N LEU A 16 -6.63 -5.62 8.95
CA LEU A 16 -7.92 -6.17 9.35
C LEU A 16 -8.18 -7.54 8.73
N TYR A 17 -7.90 -7.72 7.44
CA TYR A 17 -8.00 -9.01 6.76
C TYR A 17 -7.12 -10.08 7.43
N ALA A 18 -5.86 -9.75 7.70
CA ALA A 18 -4.94 -10.67 8.37
C ALA A 18 -5.40 -11.02 9.79
N LEU A 19 -5.83 -10.02 10.58
CA LEU A 19 -6.29 -10.20 11.95
C LEU A 19 -7.56 -11.05 12.02
N LEU A 20 -8.58 -10.72 11.23
CA LEU A 20 -9.91 -11.34 11.29
C LEU A 20 -9.97 -12.76 10.69
N ILE A 21 -8.98 -13.12 9.87
CA ILE A 21 -8.93 -14.43 9.22
C ILE A 21 -7.87 -15.34 9.84
N LYS A 22 -6.69 -14.81 10.19
CA LYS A 22 -5.56 -15.62 10.66
C LYS A 22 -5.39 -15.63 12.18
N VAL A 23 -5.65 -14.50 12.85
CA VAL A 23 -5.35 -14.37 14.29
C VAL A 23 -6.60 -14.63 15.14
N TYR A 24 -7.70 -13.97 14.79
CA TYR A 24 -9.01 -14.11 15.43
C TYR A 24 -10.01 -14.58 14.36
N PRO A 25 -10.03 -15.88 14.01
CA PRO A 25 -10.86 -16.39 12.92
C PRO A 25 -12.35 -16.31 13.30
N ILE A 26 -12.97 -15.19 12.96
CA ILE A 26 -14.42 -15.00 13.11
C ILE A 26 -15.09 -15.62 11.88
N GLU A 27 -16.02 -16.55 12.09
CA GLU A 27 -16.66 -17.33 11.00
C GLU A 27 -17.18 -16.46 9.85
N TYR A 28 -17.81 -15.33 10.18
CA TYR A 28 -18.30 -14.35 9.19
C TYR A 28 -17.22 -13.83 8.22
N PHE A 29 -15.97 -13.72 8.67
CA PHE A 29 -14.84 -13.25 7.87
C PHE A 29 -13.99 -14.38 7.27
N VAL A 30 -14.16 -15.63 7.74
CA VAL A 30 -13.44 -16.80 7.21
C VAL A 30 -14.20 -17.45 6.07
N SER A 31 -15.47 -17.79 6.30
CA SER A 31 -16.35 -18.49 5.36
C SER A 31 -17.58 -17.67 4.95
N GLY A 32 -17.90 -16.62 5.69
CA GLY A 32 -19.04 -15.73 5.39
C GLY A 32 -18.76 -14.65 4.36
N THR A 33 -19.80 -13.88 4.03
CA THR A 33 -19.77 -12.76 3.08
C THR A 33 -18.83 -11.62 3.51
N GLY A 34 -18.49 -11.54 4.80
CA GLY A 34 -17.51 -10.60 5.34
C GLY A 34 -16.15 -10.72 4.66
N ARG A 35 -15.72 -11.93 4.31
CA ARG A 35 -14.47 -12.14 3.56
C ARG A 35 -14.52 -11.48 2.20
N GLY A 36 -15.66 -11.60 1.52
CA GLY A 36 -15.92 -10.98 0.22
C GLY A 36 -15.78 -9.47 0.26
N TYR A 37 -16.41 -8.81 1.25
CA TYR A 37 -16.30 -7.36 1.44
C TYR A 37 -14.86 -6.90 1.74
N LEU A 38 -14.11 -7.66 2.55
CA LEU A 38 -12.71 -7.34 2.79
C LEU A 38 -11.87 -7.47 1.53
N LYS A 39 -12.08 -8.53 0.72
CA LYS A 39 -11.41 -8.68 -0.58
C LYS A 39 -11.73 -7.52 -1.52
N PHE A 40 -13.01 -7.14 -1.63
CA PHE A 40 -13.43 -5.98 -2.41
C PHE A 40 -12.74 -4.69 -1.93
N GLY A 41 -12.67 -4.48 -0.61
CA GLY A 41 -11.98 -3.35 0.00
C GLY A 41 -10.49 -3.31 -0.33
N LEU A 42 -9.81 -4.46 -0.32
CA LEU A 42 -8.40 -4.58 -0.72
C LEU A 42 -8.19 -4.20 -2.18
N GLU A 43 -9.05 -4.67 -3.09
CA GLU A 43 -8.94 -4.31 -4.50
C GLU A 43 -9.22 -2.82 -4.75
N LEU A 44 -10.26 -2.27 -4.11
CA LEU A 44 -10.63 -0.87 -4.28
C LEU A 44 -9.54 0.07 -3.77
N THR A 45 -9.06 -0.15 -2.54
CA THR A 45 -8.02 0.69 -1.92
C THR A 45 -6.68 0.51 -2.61
N GLY A 46 -6.35 -0.71 -3.03
CA GLY A 46 -5.19 -1.00 -3.87
C GLY A 46 -5.25 -0.26 -5.20
N LEU A 47 -6.43 -0.18 -5.84
CA LEU A 47 -6.59 0.47 -7.13
C LEU A 47 -6.42 1.99 -7.00
N VAL A 48 -7.01 2.58 -5.96
CA VAL A 48 -6.83 4.01 -5.64
C VAL A 48 -5.35 4.34 -5.45
N LEU A 49 -4.62 3.48 -4.71
CA LEU A 49 -3.18 3.63 -4.54
C LEU A 49 -2.44 3.49 -5.87
N PHE A 50 -2.73 2.45 -6.65
CA PHE A 50 -2.06 2.17 -7.92
C PHE A 50 -2.23 3.31 -8.94
N VAL A 51 -3.45 3.86 -9.05
CA VAL A 51 -3.74 5.02 -9.89
C VAL A 51 -2.96 6.24 -9.39
N GLY A 52 -2.97 6.49 -8.08
CA GLY A 52 -2.20 7.59 -7.48
C GLY A 52 -0.70 7.49 -7.77
N LEU A 53 -0.12 6.29 -7.67
CA LEU A 53 1.29 6.03 -7.95
C LEU A 53 1.61 6.18 -9.44
N THR A 54 0.75 5.66 -10.31
CA THR A 54 0.92 5.75 -11.76
C THR A 54 0.87 7.20 -12.22
N LEU A 55 -0.11 7.99 -11.73
CA LEU A 55 -0.17 9.42 -12.00
C LEU A 55 1.05 10.16 -11.43
N GLY A 56 1.53 9.79 -10.24
CA GLY A 56 2.75 10.34 -9.66
C GLY A 56 4.00 10.05 -10.51
N LEU A 57 4.11 8.85 -11.09
CA LEU A 57 5.20 8.48 -11.98
C LEU A 57 5.13 9.25 -13.29
N ILE A 58 3.96 9.32 -13.92
CA ILE A 58 3.72 10.08 -15.16
C ILE A 58 4.05 11.56 -14.94
N HIS A 59 3.51 12.16 -13.88
CA HIS A 59 3.77 13.56 -13.54
C HIS A 59 5.26 13.83 -13.39
N ARG A 60 5.99 12.94 -12.70
CA ARG A 60 7.44 13.06 -12.53
C ARG A 60 8.23 12.96 -13.84
N ILE A 61 7.82 12.06 -14.74
CA ILE A 61 8.50 11.90 -16.04
C ILE A 61 8.27 13.14 -16.91
N MET A 62 7.07 13.76 -16.81
CA MET A 62 6.69 14.90 -17.64
C MET A 62 7.13 16.27 -17.10
N HIS A 63 7.34 16.45 -15.79
CA HIS A 63 7.59 17.76 -15.17
C HIS A 63 9.07 18.03 -14.87
N THR A 64 9.44 19.33 -14.81
CA THR A 64 10.82 19.86 -14.79
C THR A 64 11.62 19.50 -13.53
N GLU A 65 12.95 19.43 -13.67
CA GLU A 65 13.95 19.02 -12.66
C GLU A 65 13.79 19.63 -11.25
N GLN A 66 13.29 20.87 -11.13
CA GLN A 66 13.14 21.55 -9.84
C GLN A 66 12.09 20.90 -8.92
N GLU A 67 11.05 20.28 -9.47
CA GLU A 67 10.00 19.60 -8.69
C GLU A 67 10.37 18.15 -8.31
N LYS A 68 11.41 17.57 -8.96
CA LYS A 68 11.85 16.18 -8.74
C LYS A 68 12.55 15.96 -7.39
N VAL A 69 12.96 17.03 -6.71
CA VAL A 69 13.64 16.99 -5.40
C VAL A 69 12.69 16.57 -4.27
N LEU A 70 11.41 16.90 -4.40
CA LEU A 70 10.41 16.67 -3.35
C LEU A 70 9.95 15.19 -3.32
N VAL A 71 9.75 14.59 -4.49
CA VAL A 71 9.30 13.20 -4.64
C VAL A 71 10.52 12.29 -4.75
N ASP A 72 10.55 11.17 -4.04
CA ASP A 72 11.60 10.14 -4.21
C ASP A 72 11.17 9.11 -5.25
N MET A 73 11.91 9.01 -6.36
CA MET A 73 11.56 8.12 -7.48
C MET A 73 11.64 6.67 -7.07
N ARG A 74 12.68 6.33 -6.31
CA ARG A 74 12.98 4.95 -5.92
C ARG A 74 11.86 4.42 -5.06
N LEU A 75 11.40 5.25 -4.14
CA LEU A 75 10.34 4.93 -3.22
C LEU A 75 8.98 4.84 -3.92
N LEU A 76 8.70 5.74 -4.86
CA LEU A 76 7.48 5.73 -5.66
C LEU A 76 7.41 4.46 -6.54
N LEU A 77 8.53 4.10 -7.19
CA LEU A 77 8.65 2.87 -7.98
C LEU A 77 8.53 1.62 -7.11
N LEU A 78 9.19 1.60 -5.95
CA LEU A 78 9.10 0.47 -5.01
C LEU A 78 7.66 0.23 -4.59
N LEU A 79 6.94 1.28 -4.20
CA LEU A 79 5.55 1.16 -3.78
C LEU A 79 4.64 0.75 -4.95
N TRP A 80 4.91 1.25 -6.16
CA TRP A 80 4.19 0.85 -7.37
C TRP A 80 4.40 -0.64 -7.67
N LEU A 81 5.64 -1.14 -7.56
CA LEU A 81 5.95 -2.57 -7.74
C LEU A 81 5.28 -3.45 -6.68
N ILE A 82 5.23 -3.02 -5.42
CA ILE A 82 4.54 -3.76 -4.37
C ILE A 82 3.06 -3.92 -4.71
N VAL A 83 2.39 -2.84 -5.10
CA VAL A 83 0.96 -2.90 -5.44
C VAL A 83 0.72 -3.72 -6.70
N ALA A 84 1.55 -3.54 -7.73
CA ALA A 84 1.47 -4.31 -8.97
C ALA A 84 1.64 -5.82 -8.72
N THR A 85 2.67 -6.22 -7.97
CA THR A 85 2.89 -7.63 -7.62
C THR A 85 1.81 -8.19 -6.70
N GLY A 86 1.19 -7.37 -5.85
CA GLY A 86 0.04 -7.76 -5.04
C GLY A 86 -1.18 -8.13 -5.89
N PHE A 87 -1.49 -7.30 -6.89
CA PHE A 87 -2.53 -7.60 -7.87
C PHE A 87 -2.21 -8.85 -8.69
N MET A 88 -0.98 -8.98 -9.18
CA MET A 88 -0.57 -10.17 -9.94
C MET A 88 -0.69 -11.44 -9.09
N THR A 89 -0.30 -11.39 -7.82
CA THR A 89 -0.43 -12.52 -6.88
C THR A 89 -1.88 -12.97 -6.75
N GLU A 90 -2.82 -12.03 -6.57
CA GLU A 90 -4.24 -12.36 -6.42
C GLU A 90 -4.86 -12.86 -7.73
N ALA A 91 -4.49 -12.26 -8.87
CA ALA A 91 -4.92 -12.74 -10.18
C ALA A 91 -4.43 -14.18 -10.45
N PHE A 92 -3.17 -14.49 -10.13
CA PHE A 92 -2.61 -15.83 -10.31
C PHE A 92 -3.30 -16.84 -9.39
N ARG A 93 -3.60 -16.46 -8.14
CA ARG A 93 -4.37 -17.30 -7.21
C ARG A 93 -5.74 -17.67 -7.76
N PHE A 94 -6.43 -16.74 -8.42
CA PHE A 94 -7.72 -17.03 -9.05
C PHE A 94 -7.61 -17.91 -10.30
N VAL A 95 -6.47 -17.92 -10.98
CA VAL A 95 -6.23 -18.88 -12.07
C VAL A 95 -6.06 -20.30 -11.53
N THR A 96 -5.35 -20.47 -10.40
CA THR A 96 -5.13 -21.77 -9.75
C THR A 96 -6.36 -22.25 -8.98
N GLU A 97 -7.19 -21.34 -8.46
CA GLU A 97 -8.38 -21.63 -7.64
C GLU A 97 -9.66 -21.02 -8.25
N PRO A 98 -10.10 -21.46 -9.45
CA PRO A 98 -11.24 -20.86 -10.15
C PRO A 98 -12.59 -21.06 -9.45
N HIS A 99 -12.68 -22.01 -8.52
CA HIS A 99 -13.89 -22.32 -7.75
C HIS A 99 -13.96 -21.60 -6.39
N ASP A 100 -13.10 -20.63 -6.12
CA ASP A 100 -13.17 -19.80 -4.91
C ASP A 100 -14.51 -19.04 -4.88
N VAL A 101 -15.36 -19.34 -3.88
CA VAL A 101 -16.67 -18.71 -3.67
C VAL A 101 -16.61 -17.19 -3.53
N PHE A 102 -15.45 -16.64 -3.17
CA PHE A 102 -15.25 -15.20 -3.02
C PHE A 102 -14.74 -14.50 -4.29
N ILE A 103 -14.50 -15.23 -5.39
CA ILE A 103 -14.05 -14.64 -6.67
C ILE A 103 -15.04 -13.62 -7.21
N GLN A 104 -16.33 -13.75 -6.90
CA GLN A 104 -17.38 -12.81 -7.31
C GLN A 104 -17.24 -11.40 -6.70
N TYR A 105 -16.53 -11.27 -5.57
CA TYR A 105 -16.25 -9.97 -4.94
C TYR A 105 -15.02 -9.27 -5.54
N SER A 106 -14.24 -10.00 -6.35
CA SER A 106 -13.09 -9.47 -7.07
C SER A 106 -13.55 -8.86 -8.39
N PHE A 107 -13.65 -7.54 -8.43
CA PHE A 107 -14.13 -6.84 -9.61
C PHE A 107 -13.02 -6.67 -10.66
N MET A 108 -11.76 -6.58 -10.23
CA MET A 108 -10.62 -6.31 -11.10
C MET A 108 -9.77 -7.56 -11.34
N MET A 109 -9.52 -8.37 -10.30
CA MET A 109 -8.63 -9.53 -10.46
C MET A 109 -9.35 -10.74 -11.07
N ALA A 110 -10.65 -10.93 -10.84
CA ALA A 110 -11.41 -12.01 -11.49
C ALA A 110 -11.44 -11.93 -13.03
N PRO A 111 -11.71 -10.78 -13.68
CA PRO A 111 -11.62 -10.70 -15.14
C PRO A 111 -10.18 -10.84 -15.65
N LEU A 112 -9.20 -10.32 -14.91
CA LEU A 112 -7.78 -10.48 -15.25
C LEU A 112 -7.36 -11.96 -15.19
N ALA A 113 -7.75 -12.68 -14.15
CA ALA A 113 -7.52 -14.11 -14.00
C ALA A 113 -8.17 -14.92 -15.13
N ARG A 114 -9.42 -14.60 -15.49
CA ARG A 114 -10.10 -15.23 -16.66
C ARG A 114 -9.36 -15.00 -17.97
N TRP A 115 -8.74 -13.84 -18.15
CA TRP A 115 -7.92 -13.57 -19.33
C TRP A 115 -6.59 -14.32 -19.28
N LEU A 116 -5.91 -14.30 -18.14
CA LEU A 116 -4.65 -15.01 -17.92
C LEU A 116 -4.79 -16.53 -18.05
N GLY A 117 -5.86 -17.13 -17.52
CA GLY A 117 -6.12 -18.57 -17.60
C GLY A 117 -6.29 -19.12 -19.02
N LYS A 118 -6.40 -18.27 -20.04
CA LYS A 118 -6.37 -18.69 -21.45
C LYS A 118 -4.97 -19.10 -21.91
N PHE A 119 -3.93 -18.70 -21.19
CA PHE A 119 -2.56 -19.05 -21.52
C PHE A 119 -2.15 -20.35 -20.82
N PRO A 120 -1.51 -21.29 -21.53
CA PRO A 120 -1.07 -22.57 -20.98
C PRO A 120 0.26 -22.43 -20.21
N TRP A 121 0.28 -21.56 -19.20
CA TRP A 121 1.45 -21.38 -18.33
C TRP A 121 1.37 -22.26 -17.08
N GLN A 122 2.51 -22.47 -16.42
CA GLN A 122 2.60 -23.24 -15.17
C GLN A 122 2.16 -22.38 -13.98
N TRP A 123 0.85 -22.13 -13.87
CA TRP A 123 0.26 -21.27 -12.85
C TRP A 123 0.57 -21.72 -11.42
N ASP A 124 0.68 -23.03 -11.19
CA ASP A 124 1.06 -23.63 -9.89
C ASP A 124 2.49 -23.25 -9.45
N VAL A 125 3.36 -22.87 -10.39
CA VAL A 125 4.71 -22.37 -10.10
C VAL A 125 4.74 -20.85 -10.07
N LEU A 126 4.02 -20.19 -10.99
CA LEU A 126 3.99 -18.73 -11.10
C LEU A 126 3.33 -18.06 -9.90
N TYR A 127 2.22 -18.63 -9.39
CA TYR A 127 1.53 -18.11 -8.21
C TYR A 127 2.43 -18.03 -6.97
N PRO A 128 3.02 -19.13 -6.46
CA PRO A 128 3.86 -19.07 -5.27
C PRO A 128 5.13 -18.23 -5.51
N SER A 129 5.70 -18.25 -6.71
CA SER A 129 6.86 -17.41 -7.05
C SER A 129 6.54 -15.93 -6.95
N MET A 130 5.41 -15.50 -7.53
CA MET A 130 4.95 -14.11 -7.47
C MET A 130 4.62 -13.68 -6.03
N TRP A 131 4.01 -14.58 -5.24
CA TRP A 131 3.75 -14.34 -3.83
C TRP A 131 5.05 -14.10 -3.04
N VAL A 132 6.09 -14.92 -3.26
CA VAL A 132 7.41 -14.75 -2.62
C VAL A 132 8.02 -13.40 -2.99
N ILE A 133 8.01 -13.04 -4.28
CA ILE A 133 8.50 -11.73 -4.76
C ILE A 133 7.77 -10.60 -4.03
N HIS A 134 6.44 -10.67 -3.96
CA HIS A 134 5.63 -9.65 -3.30
C HIS A 134 5.98 -9.51 -1.81
N VAL A 135 6.12 -10.62 -1.09
CA VAL A 135 6.51 -10.62 0.34
C VAL A 135 7.90 -10.03 0.54
N ILE A 136 8.87 -10.38 -0.32
CA ILE A 136 10.22 -9.83 -0.27
C ILE A 136 10.19 -8.32 -0.49
N LEU A 137 9.41 -7.82 -1.46
CA LEU A 137 9.28 -6.39 -1.72
C LEU A 137 8.64 -5.65 -0.54
N ILE A 138 7.64 -6.23 0.11
CA ILE A 138 7.04 -5.67 1.33
C ILE A 138 8.07 -5.61 2.46
N ALA A 139 8.81 -6.70 2.70
CA ALA A 139 9.83 -6.75 3.74
C ALA A 139 10.93 -5.70 3.49
N PHE A 140 11.38 -5.58 2.24
CA PHE A 140 12.34 -4.58 1.82
C PHE A 140 11.81 -3.15 2.04
N PHE A 141 10.55 -2.89 1.70
CA PHE A 141 9.92 -1.59 1.96
C PHE A 141 9.96 -1.23 3.45
N PHE A 142 9.56 -2.14 4.35
CA PHE A 142 9.62 -1.89 5.79
C PHE A 142 11.05 -1.66 6.29
N ALA A 143 12.03 -2.42 5.78
CA ALA A 143 13.44 -2.25 6.14
C ALA A 143 14.01 -0.88 5.71
N VAL A 144 13.50 -0.32 4.61
CA VAL A 144 13.95 0.95 4.05
C VAL A 144 13.27 2.17 4.71
N ILE A 145 12.12 2.00 5.38
CA ILE A 145 11.37 3.10 6.03
C ILE A 145 12.28 4.03 6.85
N PRO A 146 13.15 3.55 7.77
CA PRO A 146 13.98 4.41 8.63
C PRO A 146 14.92 5.35 7.86
N PHE A 147 15.27 4.98 6.63
CA PHE A 147 16.21 5.72 5.77
C PHE A 147 15.52 6.64 4.77
N THR A 148 14.19 6.75 4.82
CA THR A 148 13.41 7.53 3.84
C THR A 148 12.58 8.63 4.48
N LYS A 149 12.04 9.51 3.63
CA LYS A 149 11.11 10.57 4.03
C LYS A 149 9.81 10.03 4.68
N PHE A 150 9.52 8.72 4.61
CA PHE A 150 8.35 8.10 5.26
C PHE A 150 8.38 8.16 6.78
N VAL A 151 9.57 8.28 7.39
CA VAL A 151 9.69 8.52 8.84
C VAL A 151 8.83 9.70 9.29
N HIS A 152 8.67 10.72 8.45
CA HIS A 152 7.90 11.92 8.79
C HIS A 152 6.39 11.65 8.94
N ILE A 153 5.86 10.58 8.35
CA ILE A 153 4.45 10.18 8.57
C ILE A 153 4.21 9.86 10.05
N PHE A 154 5.19 9.26 10.73
CA PHE A 154 5.09 8.91 12.15
C PHE A 154 5.56 10.04 13.06
N ILE A 155 6.70 10.68 12.72
CA ILE A 155 7.32 11.69 13.60
C ILE A 155 6.53 13.00 13.62
N ALA A 156 5.99 13.47 12.50
CA ALA A 156 5.31 14.77 12.44
C ALA A 156 4.06 14.87 13.35
N PRO A 157 3.13 13.88 13.37
CA PRO A 157 1.99 13.93 14.28
C PRO A 157 2.38 13.71 15.75
N ILE A 158 3.34 12.82 16.05
CA ILE A 158 3.83 12.59 17.42
C ILE A 158 4.47 13.86 17.98
N GLY A 159 5.36 14.49 17.21
CA GLY A 159 6.00 15.74 17.59
C GLY A 159 4.97 16.83 17.87
N ARG A 160 3.97 16.98 16.98
CA ARG A 160 2.90 17.96 17.14
C ARG A 160 2.07 17.70 18.40
N SER A 161 1.70 16.44 18.66
CA SER A 161 0.94 16.04 19.86
C SER A 161 1.70 16.35 21.15
N ILE A 162 3.02 16.13 21.19
CA ILE A 162 3.87 16.43 22.36
C ILE A 162 4.05 17.94 22.58
N THR A 163 4.06 18.72 21.50
CA THR A 163 4.19 20.18 21.57
C THR A 163 2.85 20.92 21.68
N MET A 164 1.72 20.21 21.50
CA MET A 164 0.38 20.81 21.54
C MET A 164 0.10 21.30 22.95
N GLY A 165 0.04 22.62 23.14
CA GLY A 165 -0.16 23.26 24.44
C GLY A 165 1.10 23.73 25.17
N ARG A 166 2.30 23.49 24.63
CA ARG A 166 3.51 24.18 25.08
C ARG A 166 3.73 25.40 24.18
N ASP A 167 3.98 26.57 24.77
CA ASP A 167 4.31 27.79 24.04
C ASP A 167 5.74 27.78 23.47
N THR A 168 6.00 26.71 22.72
CA THR A 168 7.25 26.44 22.01
C THR A 168 7.48 27.48 20.92
N SER A 169 6.42 28.12 20.43
CA SER A 169 6.49 29.30 19.55
C SER A 169 7.11 30.51 20.23
N MET A 170 6.69 30.85 21.46
CA MET A 170 7.27 31.98 22.19
C MET A 170 8.71 31.68 22.62
N LEU A 171 8.98 30.50 23.18
CA LEU A 171 10.34 30.09 23.57
C LEU A 171 11.33 30.06 22.38
N LYS A 172 10.86 29.69 21.19
CA LYS A 172 11.70 29.70 19.97
C LYS A 172 11.96 31.11 19.46
N ARG A 173 11.01 32.04 19.62
CA ARG A 173 11.20 33.47 19.31
C ARG A 173 12.15 34.14 20.28
N GLU A 174 12.02 33.85 21.58
CA GLU A 174 12.91 34.35 22.64
C GLU A 174 14.37 33.93 22.39
N LYS A 175 14.62 32.64 22.14
CA LYS A 175 15.97 32.14 21.81
C LYS A 175 16.57 32.73 20.54
N ILE A 176 15.74 33.02 19.52
CA ILE A 176 16.21 33.68 18.29
C ILE A 176 16.57 35.14 18.59
N ALA A 177 15.79 35.83 19.42
CA ALA A 177 16.08 37.19 19.84
C ALA A 177 17.36 37.29 20.68
N GLU A 178 17.59 36.34 21.60
CA GLU A 178 18.81 36.27 22.41
C GLU A 178 20.07 35.96 21.58
N GLY A 179 19.95 35.19 20.49
CA GLY A 179 21.09 34.85 19.62
C GLY A 179 21.43 35.91 18.57
N LEU A 180 20.63 36.99 18.46
CA LEU A 180 20.84 38.09 17.53
C LEU A 180 21.38 39.38 18.20
N LEU A 181 21.51 39.37 19.53
CA LEU A 181 22.16 40.40 20.34
C LEU A 181 23.58 39.98 20.72
#